data_AF-A0A9N9JGQ1-F1
#
_entry.id   AF-A0A9N9JGQ1-F1
#
_cell.length_a   1.000
_cell.length_b   1.000
_cell.length_c   1.000
_cell.angle_alpha   90.00
_cell.angle_beta   90.00
_cell.angle_gamma   90.00
#
_symmetry.space_group_name_H-M   'P 1'
#
loop_
_entity.id
_entity.type
_entity.pdbx_description
1 polymer ?
#
loop_
_entity_poly.entity_id
_entity_poly.type
_entity_poly.pdbx_seq_one_letter_code
_entity_poly.pdbx_strand_id
1 'polypeptide(L)'
;IALIALPLQAFPNYYEKRNDCNKFKDVVVFGNGFSDTGNAYKLTKNKYPPSPPYFHGRFSNGPIWPDYFVSIIKAKLHSYAFGGASCDSTLVPSFAGPNKIPVPGLVQQVDNFISKDIKKFNLKETLFVFATIFLDYQQTLGQADPAKIVASVGQRLESLYKAGANNIMFFTSMPTDMYTPGDLANISPDVLKLMSEKGALHNQYTDDALAAFKKDHPNVNLFLVKFDEVISTAFSPETLQKLGITVFDIACIPDNGFAGKRSVVCNDPKKYLHFDNETALNTKVIEEAAKKIVTYLTV
;
A
#
# COMPACT_ATOMS: atom_id res chain seq x y z
N ILE A 1 -20.34 36.61 6.07
CA ILE A 1 -19.82 35.25 6.32
C ILE A 1 -18.73 35.02 5.28
N ALA A 2 -17.50 35.40 5.60
CA ALA A 2 -16.36 35.29 4.68
C ALA A 2 -15.58 34.02 5.04
N LEU A 3 -15.46 33.10 4.08
CA LEU A 3 -14.60 31.93 4.18
C LEU A 3 -13.14 32.39 4.22
N ILE A 4 -12.49 32.20 5.37
CA ILE A 4 -11.04 32.33 5.49
C ILE A 4 -10.46 31.03 4.93
N ALA A 5 -9.96 31.10 3.69
CA ALA A 5 -9.08 30.09 3.15
C ALA A 5 -7.74 30.16 3.89
N LEU A 6 -7.44 29.15 4.71
CA LEU A 6 -6.11 28.97 5.28
C LEU A 6 -5.16 28.52 4.15
N PRO A 7 -3.97 29.13 4.02
CA PRO A 7 -3.03 28.75 2.98
C PRO A 7 -2.49 27.34 3.25
N LEU A 8 -2.31 26.54 2.19
CA LEU A 8 -1.47 25.34 2.22
C LEU A 8 -0.11 25.75 2.80
N GLN A 9 0.22 25.28 4.00
CA GLN A 9 1.57 25.43 4.53
C GLN A 9 2.51 24.62 3.64
N ALA A 10 3.41 25.32 2.94
CA ALA A 10 4.50 24.71 2.21
C ALA A 10 5.44 24.03 3.22
N PHE A 11 5.66 22.73 3.04
CA PHE A 11 6.61 21.94 3.84
C PHE A 11 8.05 22.42 3.57
N PRO A 12 8.93 22.46 4.60
CA PRO A 12 10.30 22.91 4.43
C PRO A 12 11.08 22.01 3.44
N ASN A 13 11.69 22.65 2.44
CA ASN A 13 12.58 22.02 1.46
C ASN A 13 13.85 21.51 2.16
N TYR A 14 13.89 20.22 2.51
CA TYR A 14 15.08 19.57 3.08
C TYR A 14 15.68 18.48 2.18
N TYR A 15 15.57 18.64 0.86
CA TYR A 15 16.13 17.69 -0.09
C TYR A 15 17.12 18.39 -1.02
N GLU A 16 18.41 18.22 -0.72
CA GLU A 16 19.51 18.54 -1.64
C GLU A 16 19.31 17.83 -2.98
N LYS A 17 19.74 18.52 -4.05
CA LYS A 17 19.66 18.09 -5.46
C LYS A 17 20.07 16.62 -5.66
N ARG A 18 19.10 15.71 -5.76
CA ARG A 18 19.26 14.43 -6.47
C ARG A 18 18.56 14.56 -7.83
N ASN A 19 19.35 14.65 -8.90
CA ASN A 19 18.86 15.06 -10.22
C ASN A 19 18.15 13.96 -11.04
N ASP A 20 18.04 12.71 -10.57
CA ASP A 20 17.46 11.61 -11.38
C ASP A 20 16.02 11.22 -11.04
N CYS A 21 15.45 11.70 -9.92
CA CYS A 21 14.04 11.41 -9.59
C CYS A 21 13.02 12.22 -10.41
N ASN A 22 13.47 13.24 -11.15
CA ASN A 22 12.61 14.12 -11.95
C ASN A 22 12.12 13.49 -13.28
N LYS A 23 12.51 12.24 -13.58
CA LYS A 23 12.13 11.52 -14.80
C LYS A 23 10.63 11.22 -14.85
N PHE A 24 10.03 10.85 -13.72
CA PHE A 24 8.62 10.50 -13.67
C PHE A 24 7.77 11.74 -13.40
N LYS A 25 6.79 12.01 -14.26
CA LYS A 25 5.81 13.09 -14.09
C LYS A 25 4.53 12.59 -13.46
N ASP A 26 4.20 11.32 -13.69
CA ASP A 26 3.03 10.66 -13.18
C ASP A 26 3.42 9.34 -12.50
N VAL A 27 2.76 9.03 -11.39
CA VAL A 27 2.85 7.74 -10.69
C VAL A 27 1.45 7.16 -10.60
N VAL A 28 1.26 5.99 -11.21
CA VAL A 28 0.00 5.24 -11.16
C VAL A 28 0.19 4.09 -10.18
N VAL A 29 -0.62 4.05 -9.12
CA VAL A 29 -0.49 3.04 -8.06
C VAL A 29 -1.69 2.12 -8.04
N PHE A 30 -1.44 0.82 -8.13
CA PHE A 30 -2.41 -0.26 -7.92
C PHE A 30 -2.11 -0.93 -6.57
N GLY A 31 -3.13 -1.27 -5.81
CA GLY A 31 -2.95 -1.85 -4.47
C GLY A 31 -4.21 -1.80 -3.63
N ASN A 32 -4.02 -1.74 -2.31
CA ASN A 32 -5.11 -1.78 -1.35
C ASN A 32 -5.08 -0.64 -0.34
N GLY A 33 -5.59 -0.84 0.88
CA GLY A 33 -5.68 0.19 1.92
C GLY A 33 -4.36 0.89 2.25
N PHE A 34 -3.22 0.20 2.11
CA PHE A 34 -1.89 0.80 2.32
C PHE A 34 -1.55 1.89 1.28
N SER A 35 -2.21 1.84 0.11
CA SER A 35 -2.00 2.74 -1.04
C SER A 35 -3.26 3.55 -1.41
N ASP A 36 -4.38 3.32 -0.73
CA ASP A 36 -5.67 3.96 -1.04
C ASP A 36 -5.70 5.41 -0.54
N THR A 37 -5.79 6.34 -1.49
CA THR A 37 -5.91 7.78 -1.23
C THR A 37 -7.35 8.27 -1.16
N GLY A 38 -8.30 7.42 -0.79
CA GLY A 38 -9.71 7.76 -0.55
C GLY A 38 -10.70 7.25 -1.60
N ASN A 39 -10.31 6.29 -2.44
CA ASN A 39 -11.20 5.61 -3.38
C ASN A 39 -12.27 4.80 -2.64
N ALA A 40 -11.90 3.98 -1.64
CA ALA A 40 -12.87 3.30 -0.79
C ALA A 40 -13.75 4.29 -0.01
N TYR A 41 -13.16 5.39 0.47
CA TYR A 41 -13.88 6.46 1.15
C TYR A 41 -14.97 7.08 0.29
N LYS A 42 -14.63 7.47 -0.95
CA LYS A 42 -15.59 8.01 -1.90
C LYS A 42 -16.67 6.98 -2.27
N LEU A 43 -16.28 5.74 -2.53
CA LEU A 43 -17.20 4.66 -2.89
C LEU A 43 -18.22 4.39 -1.78
N THR A 44 -17.78 4.43 -0.53
CA THR A 44 -18.63 4.20 0.65
C THR A 44 -19.42 5.45 1.08
N LYS A 45 -19.52 6.47 0.21
CA LYS A 45 -20.19 7.75 0.50
C LYS A 45 -19.59 8.44 1.73
N ASN A 46 -18.26 8.48 1.79
CA ASN A 46 -17.47 9.13 2.83
C ASN A 46 -17.64 8.49 4.22
N LYS A 47 -17.81 7.16 4.27
CA LYS A 47 -18.05 6.41 5.52
C LYS A 47 -16.90 5.50 5.93
N TYR A 48 -16.06 5.03 5.01
CA TYR A 48 -15.01 4.07 5.30
C TYR A 48 -13.70 4.37 4.55
N PRO A 49 -12.57 4.57 5.24
CA PRO A 49 -12.45 4.61 6.70
C PRO A 49 -13.12 5.87 7.27
N PRO A 50 -13.63 5.84 8.52
CA PRO A 50 -14.24 7.03 9.12
C PRO A 50 -13.23 8.16 9.28
N SER A 51 -13.53 9.34 8.76
CA SER A 51 -12.64 10.50 8.83
C SER A 51 -13.37 11.68 9.48
N PRO A 52 -12.98 12.12 10.70
CA PRO A 52 -11.96 11.53 11.61
C PRO A 52 -12.37 10.16 12.20
N PRO A 53 -11.45 9.36 12.78
CA PRO A 53 -10.06 9.70 13.13
C PRO A 53 -9.02 9.44 12.02
N TYR A 54 -9.38 8.75 10.95
CA TYR A 54 -8.51 8.55 9.81
C TYR A 54 -8.36 9.84 8.99
N PHE A 55 -7.24 9.98 8.27
CA PHE A 55 -6.91 11.20 7.56
C PHE A 55 -7.52 11.23 6.14
N HIS A 56 -8.60 11.99 5.95
CA HIS A 56 -9.19 12.27 4.63
C HIS A 56 -9.31 11.03 3.70
N GLY A 57 -9.82 9.92 4.27
CA GLY A 57 -10.02 8.66 3.55
C GLY A 57 -8.78 7.76 3.43
N ARG A 58 -7.62 8.11 3.99
CA ARG A 58 -6.44 7.25 4.11
C ARG A 58 -6.58 6.29 5.28
N PHE A 59 -6.04 5.08 5.15
CA PHE A 59 -5.90 4.11 6.26
C PHE A 59 -4.69 4.45 7.13
N SER A 60 -4.66 5.66 7.68
CA SER A 60 -3.66 6.15 8.64
C SER A 60 -4.18 7.43 9.32
N ASN A 61 -3.44 7.93 10.32
CA ASN A 61 -3.67 9.22 10.98
C ASN A 61 -3.07 10.43 10.22
N GLY A 62 -2.53 10.21 9.02
CA GLY A 62 -1.97 11.24 8.15
C GLY A 62 -1.82 10.76 6.71
N PRO A 63 -1.02 11.46 5.88
CA PRO A 63 -0.65 10.99 4.55
C PRO A 63 -0.04 9.59 4.59
N ILE A 64 -0.18 8.86 3.48
CA ILE A 64 0.35 7.50 3.32
C ILE A 64 1.55 7.47 2.36
N TRP A 65 2.17 6.30 2.17
CA TRP A 65 3.43 6.19 1.43
C TRP A 65 3.35 6.78 0.01
N PRO A 66 2.25 6.63 -0.78
CA PRO A 66 2.20 7.23 -2.11
C PRO A 66 2.17 8.75 -2.04
N ASP A 67 1.48 9.34 -1.04
CA ASP A 67 1.41 10.79 -0.85
C ASP A 67 2.83 11.35 -0.60
N TYR A 68 3.58 10.73 0.31
CA TYR A 68 4.97 11.12 0.59
C TYR A 68 5.91 10.85 -0.59
N PHE A 69 5.80 9.69 -1.20
CA PHE A 69 6.64 9.26 -2.31
C PHE A 69 6.57 10.26 -3.47
N VAL A 70 5.37 10.60 -3.94
CA VAL A 70 5.23 11.57 -5.04
C VAL A 70 5.64 12.99 -4.66
N SER A 71 5.50 13.36 -3.38
CA SER A 71 5.97 14.64 -2.87
C SER A 71 7.50 14.74 -2.92
N ILE A 72 8.20 13.64 -2.58
CA ILE A 72 9.68 13.59 -2.60
C ILE A 72 10.19 13.65 -4.04
N ILE A 73 9.59 12.86 -4.95
CA ILE A 73 10.04 12.80 -6.35
C ILE A 73 9.42 13.88 -7.25
N LYS A 74 8.52 14.70 -6.70
CA LYS A 74 7.83 15.81 -7.39
C LYS A 74 7.00 15.35 -8.60
N ALA A 75 6.26 14.26 -8.43
CA ALA A 75 5.36 13.70 -9.44
C ALA A 75 3.88 13.88 -9.07
N LYS A 76 2.98 13.62 -10.02
CA LYS A 76 1.53 13.55 -9.77
C LYS A 76 1.14 12.13 -9.41
N LEU A 77 0.35 11.98 -8.34
CA LEU A 77 -0.18 10.69 -7.92
C LEU A 77 -1.54 10.39 -8.56
N HIS A 78 -1.68 9.17 -9.06
CA HIS A 78 -2.92 8.61 -9.58
C HIS A 78 -3.15 7.24 -8.92
N SER A 79 -3.88 7.22 -7.80
CA SER A 79 -4.16 5.97 -7.09
C SER A 79 -5.40 5.29 -7.65
N TYR A 80 -5.23 4.02 -8.04
CA TYR A 80 -6.30 3.08 -8.37
C TYR A 80 -6.55 2.08 -7.22
N ALA A 81 -5.81 2.20 -6.12
CA ALA A 81 -5.92 1.31 -4.97
C ALA A 81 -7.25 1.50 -4.23
N PHE A 82 -7.75 0.43 -3.63
CA PHE A 82 -8.96 0.44 -2.80
C PHE A 82 -8.73 -0.27 -1.46
N GLY A 83 -9.13 0.35 -0.36
CA GLY A 83 -9.20 -0.30 0.94
C GLY A 83 -9.99 -1.61 0.88
N GLY A 84 -9.35 -2.71 1.32
CA GLY A 84 -9.93 -4.06 1.27
C GLY A 84 -9.74 -4.83 -0.04
N ALA A 85 -8.99 -4.28 -1.00
CA ALA A 85 -8.64 -4.98 -2.23
C ALA A 85 -7.63 -6.11 -1.99
N SER A 86 -7.96 -7.31 -2.46
CA SER A 86 -7.04 -8.43 -2.64
C SER A 86 -6.25 -8.26 -3.96
N CYS A 87 -5.36 -9.21 -4.26
CA CYS A 87 -4.67 -9.23 -5.55
C CYS A 87 -5.64 -9.46 -6.72
N ASP A 88 -6.55 -10.42 -6.60
CA ASP A 88 -7.59 -10.71 -7.60
C ASP A 88 -8.93 -10.95 -6.90
N SER A 89 -9.89 -10.05 -7.14
CA SER A 89 -11.22 -10.13 -6.51
C SER A 89 -12.06 -11.32 -6.97
N THR A 90 -11.64 -12.02 -8.03
CA THR A 90 -12.27 -13.27 -8.47
C THR A 90 -11.75 -14.50 -7.73
N LEU A 91 -10.54 -14.43 -7.15
CA LEU A 91 -9.93 -15.49 -6.34
C LEU A 91 -10.19 -15.27 -4.84
N VAL A 92 -10.05 -14.02 -4.39
CA VAL A 92 -10.29 -13.61 -3.00
C VAL A 92 -11.23 -12.40 -3.02
N PRO A 93 -12.51 -12.54 -2.61
CA PRO A 93 -13.47 -11.44 -2.66
C PRO A 93 -13.00 -10.19 -1.93
N SER A 94 -13.08 -9.05 -2.61
CA SER A 94 -12.61 -7.75 -2.10
C SER A 94 -13.76 -6.86 -1.68
N PHE A 95 -13.69 -6.30 -0.47
CA PHE A 95 -14.75 -5.45 0.06
C PHE A 95 -14.23 -4.26 0.87
N ALA A 96 -14.88 -3.11 0.73
CA ALA A 96 -14.69 -1.95 1.57
C ALA A 96 -15.73 -1.87 2.70
N GLY A 97 -15.23 -1.77 3.92
CA GLY A 97 -16.00 -1.46 5.11
C GLY A 97 -16.98 -2.53 5.58
N PRO A 98 -17.65 -2.29 6.70
CA PRO A 98 -18.50 -3.28 7.37
C PRO A 98 -19.71 -3.72 6.53
N ASN A 99 -20.18 -2.84 5.64
CA ASN A 99 -21.28 -3.14 4.72
C ASN A 99 -20.84 -4.00 3.52
N LYS A 100 -19.57 -4.44 3.49
CA LYS A 100 -18.97 -5.26 2.45
C LYS A 100 -19.26 -4.75 1.03
N ILE A 101 -18.98 -3.47 0.79
CA ILE A 101 -19.19 -2.88 -0.55
C ILE A 101 -18.10 -3.44 -1.48
N PRO A 102 -18.45 -4.11 -2.60
CA PRO A 102 -17.44 -4.69 -3.49
C PRO A 102 -16.47 -3.64 -4.04
N VAL A 103 -15.18 -3.97 -4.06
CA VAL A 103 -14.11 -3.14 -4.66
C VAL A 103 -13.29 -3.98 -5.64
N PRO A 104 -12.65 -3.35 -6.65
CA PRO A 104 -11.77 -4.09 -7.54
C PRO A 104 -10.49 -4.54 -6.82
N GLY A 105 -10.12 -5.81 -6.98
CA GLY A 105 -8.79 -6.30 -6.66
C GLY A 105 -7.74 -5.69 -7.60
N LEU A 106 -6.45 -5.82 -7.26
CA LEU A 106 -5.35 -5.24 -8.04
C LEU A 106 -5.44 -5.60 -9.53
N VAL A 107 -5.72 -6.86 -9.85
CA VAL A 107 -5.88 -7.34 -11.22
C VAL A 107 -6.95 -6.54 -11.98
N GLN A 108 -8.09 -6.29 -11.35
CA GLN A 108 -9.17 -5.50 -11.94
C GLN A 108 -8.87 -3.99 -11.95
N GLN A 109 -8.08 -3.48 -11.02
CA GLN A 109 -7.64 -2.09 -11.04
C GLN A 109 -6.78 -1.82 -12.28
N VAL A 110 -5.85 -2.72 -12.60
CA VAL A 110 -5.03 -2.61 -13.81
C VAL A 110 -5.86 -2.79 -15.08
N ASP A 111 -6.82 -3.73 -15.12
CA ASP A 111 -7.76 -3.86 -16.25
C ASP A 111 -8.52 -2.57 -16.54
N ASN A 112 -9.07 -1.97 -15.48
CA ASN A 112 -9.79 -0.72 -15.58
C ASN A 112 -8.88 0.40 -16.08
N PHE A 113 -7.64 0.47 -15.61
CA PHE A 113 -6.66 1.43 -16.09
C PHE A 113 -6.33 1.25 -17.58
N ILE A 114 -5.98 0.04 -18.00
CA ILE A 114 -5.63 -0.27 -19.40
C ILE A 114 -6.80 0.07 -20.33
N SER A 115 -8.03 -0.31 -19.94
CA SER A 115 -9.21 -0.12 -20.79
C SER A 115 -9.70 1.32 -20.86
N LYS A 116 -9.59 2.10 -19.78
CA LYS A 116 -10.25 3.42 -19.68
C LYS A 116 -9.29 4.60 -19.72
N ASP A 117 -8.10 4.44 -19.16
CA ASP A 117 -7.28 5.58 -18.75
C ASP A 117 -5.89 5.61 -19.36
N ILE A 118 -5.32 4.48 -19.79
CA ILE A 118 -3.92 4.41 -20.25
C ILE A 118 -3.57 5.43 -21.34
N LYS A 119 -4.51 5.74 -22.25
CA LYS A 119 -4.33 6.72 -23.33
C LYS A 119 -4.21 8.17 -22.85
N LYS A 120 -4.53 8.44 -21.58
CA LYS A 120 -4.43 9.76 -20.94
C LYS A 120 -3.02 10.07 -20.43
N PHE A 121 -2.13 9.07 -20.41
CA PHE A 121 -0.81 9.16 -19.79
C PHE A 121 0.32 9.14 -20.81
N ASN A 122 1.41 9.87 -20.50
CA ASN A 122 2.67 9.68 -21.19
C ASN A 122 3.41 8.48 -20.59
N LEU A 123 3.30 7.31 -21.21
CA LEU A 123 3.83 6.05 -20.67
C LEU A 123 5.36 6.05 -20.47
N LYS A 124 6.09 6.91 -21.19
CA LYS A 124 7.56 7.06 -21.02
C LYS A 124 7.92 7.78 -19.72
N GLU A 125 7.05 8.68 -19.26
CA GLU A 125 7.22 9.51 -18.07
C GLU A 125 6.33 9.05 -16.90
N THR A 126 5.62 7.93 -17.05
CA THR A 126 4.77 7.35 -16.01
C THR A 126 5.47 6.17 -15.34
N LEU A 127 5.47 6.15 -14.01
CA LEU A 127 5.84 4.98 -13.20
C LEU A 127 4.58 4.22 -12.77
N PHE A 128 4.51 2.94 -13.09
CA PHE A 128 3.41 2.06 -12.69
C PHE A 128 3.81 1.23 -11.48
N VAL A 129 3.06 1.30 -10.40
CA VAL A 129 3.40 0.65 -9.14
C VAL A 129 2.40 -0.46 -8.82
N PHE A 130 2.91 -1.68 -8.65
CA PHE A 130 2.19 -2.81 -8.09
C PHE A 130 2.53 -2.90 -6.60
N ALA A 131 1.67 -2.34 -5.74
CA ALA A 131 1.81 -2.39 -4.30
C ALA A 131 0.90 -3.50 -3.73
N THR A 132 1.30 -4.75 -3.95
CA THR A 132 0.68 -5.92 -3.32
C THR A 132 1.13 -6.02 -1.86
N ILE A 133 0.22 -6.40 -0.97
CA ILE A 133 0.54 -6.81 0.39
C ILE A 133 -0.26 -8.06 0.75
N PHE A 134 0.04 -8.65 1.89
CA PHE A 134 -0.39 -9.97 2.38
C PHE A 134 -1.89 -10.19 2.63
N LEU A 135 -2.75 -9.27 2.18
CA LEU A 135 -4.17 -9.23 2.55
C LEU A 135 -4.93 -10.48 2.11
N ASP A 136 -4.56 -11.09 0.98
CA ASP A 136 -5.18 -12.31 0.46
C ASP A 136 -5.16 -13.47 1.48
N TYR A 137 -4.03 -13.66 2.17
CA TYR A 137 -3.86 -14.75 3.15
C TYR A 137 -4.49 -14.42 4.49
N GLN A 138 -4.50 -13.14 4.88
CA GLN A 138 -5.20 -12.70 6.07
C GLN A 138 -6.72 -12.86 5.93
N GLN A 139 -7.30 -12.43 4.80
CA GLN A 139 -8.73 -12.54 4.52
C GLN A 139 -9.24 -13.98 4.42
N THR A 140 -8.38 -14.89 3.95
CA THR A 140 -8.73 -16.29 3.75
C THR A 140 -8.22 -17.20 4.85
N LEU A 141 -7.59 -16.67 5.91
CA LEU A 141 -6.98 -17.47 6.98
C LEU A 141 -6.02 -18.54 6.43
N GLY A 142 -5.19 -18.13 5.46
CA GLY A 142 -4.19 -18.97 4.80
C GLY A 142 -4.75 -19.96 3.77
N GLN A 143 -6.04 -19.91 3.43
CA GLN A 143 -6.64 -20.84 2.46
C GLN A 143 -6.39 -20.46 0.99
N ALA A 144 -6.08 -19.19 0.70
CA ALA A 144 -5.78 -18.77 -0.66
C ALA A 144 -4.54 -19.47 -1.24
N ASP A 145 -4.58 -19.77 -2.53
CA ASP A 145 -3.51 -20.45 -3.26
C ASP A 145 -2.48 -19.42 -3.80
N PRO A 146 -1.24 -19.41 -3.29
CA PRO A 146 -0.23 -18.47 -3.74
C PRO A 146 0.11 -18.57 -5.22
N ALA A 147 0.09 -19.77 -5.80
CA ALA A 147 0.43 -19.96 -7.20
C ALA A 147 -0.60 -19.28 -8.12
N LYS A 148 -1.89 -19.41 -7.80
CA LYS A 148 -2.97 -18.76 -8.57
C LYS A 148 -2.95 -17.25 -8.44
N ILE A 149 -2.73 -16.74 -7.22
CA ILE A 149 -2.64 -15.31 -6.97
C ILE A 149 -1.47 -14.71 -7.77
N VAL A 150 -0.25 -15.24 -7.61
CA VAL A 150 0.92 -14.70 -8.30
C VAL A 150 0.78 -14.81 -9.82
N ALA A 151 0.25 -15.94 -10.33
CA ALA A 151 -0.01 -16.08 -11.75
C ALA A 151 -0.98 -15.02 -12.30
N SER A 152 -2.05 -14.71 -11.57
CA SER A 152 -3.03 -13.68 -11.97
C SER A 152 -2.40 -12.28 -12.04
N VAL A 153 -1.56 -11.93 -11.06
CA VAL A 153 -0.85 -10.64 -11.03
C VAL A 153 0.22 -10.57 -12.11
N GLY A 154 0.98 -11.66 -12.33
CA GLY A 154 1.97 -11.76 -13.40
C GLY A 154 1.37 -11.60 -14.80
N GLN A 155 0.21 -12.20 -15.06
CA GLN A 155 -0.53 -12.00 -16.32
C GLN A 155 -0.95 -10.53 -16.51
N ARG A 156 -1.27 -9.84 -15.42
CA ARG A 156 -1.69 -8.45 -15.48
C ARG A 156 -0.51 -7.49 -15.64
N LEU A 157 0.65 -7.80 -15.05
CA LEU A 157 1.94 -7.16 -15.32
C LEU A 157 2.28 -7.27 -16.82
N GLU A 158 2.19 -8.47 -17.38
CA GLU A 158 2.41 -8.73 -18.81
C GLU A 158 1.44 -7.92 -19.69
N SER A 159 0.17 -7.85 -19.31
CA SER A 159 -0.84 -7.08 -20.04
C SER A 159 -0.54 -5.58 -20.04
N LEU A 160 -0.10 -5.03 -18.90
CA LEU A 160 0.25 -3.61 -18.78
C LEU A 160 1.49 -3.28 -19.60
N TYR A 161 2.51 -4.16 -19.58
CA TYR A 161 3.69 -4.02 -20.42
C TYR A 161 3.36 -4.04 -21.91
N LYS A 162 2.53 -5.01 -22.36
CA LYS A 162 2.03 -5.09 -23.75
C LYS A 162 1.22 -3.85 -24.18
N ALA A 163 0.59 -3.17 -23.22
CA ALA A 163 -0.11 -1.92 -23.46
C ALA A 163 0.83 -0.70 -23.55
N GLY A 164 2.16 -0.89 -23.41
CA GLY A 164 3.20 0.12 -23.63
C GLY A 164 3.85 0.66 -22.36
N ALA A 165 3.49 0.16 -21.18
CA ALA A 165 4.11 0.58 -19.93
C ALA A 165 5.53 -0.01 -19.79
N ASN A 166 6.54 0.85 -19.63
CA ASN A 166 7.93 0.40 -19.55
C ASN A 166 8.63 0.72 -18.22
N ASN A 167 8.06 1.57 -17.36
CA ASN A 167 8.60 1.86 -16.03
C ASN A 167 7.69 1.27 -14.97
N ILE A 168 8.12 0.18 -14.36
CA ILE A 168 7.33 -0.60 -13.43
C ILE A 168 8.08 -0.71 -12.11
N MET A 169 7.41 -0.35 -11.02
CA MET A 169 7.84 -0.64 -9.66
C MET A 169 6.96 -1.75 -9.11
N PHE A 170 7.58 -2.78 -8.53
CA PHE A 170 6.87 -3.93 -8.00
C PHE A 170 7.33 -4.21 -6.58
N PHE A 171 6.38 -4.30 -5.64
CA PHE A 171 6.67 -4.62 -4.25
C PHE A 171 6.79 -6.13 -4.12
N THR A 172 7.91 -6.60 -3.59
CA THR A 172 8.23 -8.03 -3.36
C THR A 172 8.80 -8.20 -1.95
N SER A 173 9.11 -9.45 -1.57
CA SER A 173 9.69 -9.79 -0.26
C SER A 173 8.87 -9.22 0.90
N MET A 174 7.58 -9.55 0.91
CA MET A 174 6.68 -9.16 1.99
C MET A 174 7.08 -9.91 3.28
N PRO A 175 7.24 -9.23 4.44
CA PRO A 175 7.48 -9.93 5.69
C PRO A 175 6.30 -10.85 6.01
N THR A 176 6.58 -12.14 6.21
CA THR A 176 5.56 -13.19 6.36
C THR A 176 5.02 -13.29 7.80
N ASP A 177 5.58 -12.52 8.72
CA ASP A 177 5.26 -12.42 10.13
C ASP A 177 4.77 -11.02 10.53
N MET A 178 4.46 -10.16 9.55
CA MET A 178 3.89 -8.83 9.76
C MET A 178 2.41 -8.90 10.16
N TYR A 179 2.13 -9.60 11.27
CA TYR A 179 0.80 -9.70 11.84
C TYR A 179 0.39 -8.38 12.48
N THR A 180 -0.86 -8.03 12.30
CA THR A 180 -1.45 -6.86 12.95
C THR A 180 -1.75 -7.18 14.43
N PRO A 181 -1.89 -6.18 15.30
CA PRO A 181 -2.33 -6.42 16.68
C PRO A 181 -3.68 -7.16 16.75
N GLY A 182 -4.57 -6.92 15.79
CA GLY A 182 -5.83 -7.65 15.65
C GLY A 182 -5.65 -9.12 15.26
N ASP A 183 -4.70 -9.43 14.38
CA ASP A 183 -4.38 -10.82 14.02
C ASP A 183 -3.86 -11.59 15.23
N LEU A 184 -2.89 -11.01 15.96
CA LEU A 184 -2.31 -11.62 17.16
C LEU A 184 -3.33 -11.83 18.27
N ALA A 185 -4.36 -10.97 18.36
CA ALA A 185 -5.42 -11.09 19.35
C ALA A 185 -6.51 -12.10 18.98
N ASN A 186 -6.77 -12.33 17.69
CA ASN A 186 -7.98 -13.04 17.24
C ASN A 186 -7.72 -14.30 16.41
N ILE A 187 -6.50 -14.53 15.95
CA ILE A 187 -6.14 -15.67 15.09
C ILE A 187 -5.25 -16.64 15.87
N SER A 188 -5.52 -17.94 15.74
CA SER A 188 -4.72 -18.95 16.45
C SER A 188 -3.28 -19.05 15.90
N PRO A 189 -2.28 -19.42 16.73
CA PRO A 189 -0.90 -19.56 16.29
C PRO A 189 -0.71 -20.49 15.08
N ASP A 190 -1.50 -21.57 14.98
CA ASP A 190 -1.44 -22.50 13.85
C ASP A 190 -1.91 -21.85 12.53
N VAL A 191 -2.93 -21.01 12.59
CA VAL A 191 -3.43 -20.27 11.42
C VAL A 191 -2.45 -19.16 11.03
N LEU A 192 -1.87 -18.45 12.01
CA LEU A 192 -0.81 -17.47 11.75
C LEU A 192 0.37 -18.16 11.04
N LYS A 193 0.83 -19.31 11.54
CA LYS A 193 1.89 -20.10 10.91
C LYS A 193 1.54 -20.48 9.47
N LEU A 194 0.31 -20.94 9.22
CA LEU A 194 -0.15 -21.24 7.86
C LEU A 194 -0.11 -20.00 6.96
N MET A 195 -0.58 -18.85 7.44
CA MET A 195 -0.50 -17.59 6.69
C MET A 195 0.95 -17.25 6.34
N SER A 196 1.89 -17.39 7.27
CA SER A 196 3.32 -17.16 7.04
C SER A 196 3.89 -18.07 5.96
N GLU A 197 3.58 -19.37 6.02
CA GLU A 197 4.01 -20.36 5.04
C GLU A 197 3.47 -20.03 3.63
N LYS A 198 2.20 -19.59 3.54
CA LYS A 198 1.62 -19.13 2.27
C LYS A 198 2.30 -17.88 1.72
N GLY A 199 2.68 -16.96 2.60
CA GLY A 199 3.50 -15.81 2.22
C GLY A 199 4.87 -16.14 1.68
N ALA A 200 5.56 -17.07 2.33
CA ALA A 200 6.89 -17.49 1.89
C ALA A 200 6.82 -18.06 0.47
N LEU A 201 5.80 -18.88 0.20
CA LEU A 201 5.52 -19.38 -1.15
C LEU A 201 5.15 -18.24 -2.12
N HIS A 202 4.33 -17.27 -1.71
CA HIS A 202 4.00 -16.11 -2.52
C HIS A 202 5.24 -15.31 -2.93
N ASN A 203 6.13 -15.02 -1.97
CA ASN A 203 7.37 -14.30 -2.21
C ASN A 203 8.25 -15.06 -3.19
N GLN A 204 8.43 -16.37 -2.98
CA GLN A 204 9.21 -17.22 -3.89
C GLN A 204 8.63 -17.17 -5.31
N TYR A 205 7.33 -17.43 -5.47
CA TYR A 205 6.70 -17.43 -6.79
C TYR A 205 6.73 -16.05 -7.46
N THR A 206 6.64 -14.97 -6.68
CA THR A 206 6.74 -13.60 -7.19
C THR A 206 8.14 -13.32 -7.70
N ASP A 207 9.18 -13.68 -6.94
CA ASP A 207 10.57 -13.50 -7.37
C ASP A 207 10.86 -14.33 -8.63
N ASP A 208 10.39 -15.58 -8.71
CA ASP A 208 10.50 -16.44 -9.91
C ASP A 208 9.80 -15.81 -11.12
N ALA A 209 8.56 -15.32 -10.95
CA ALA A 209 7.77 -14.71 -12.02
C ALA A 209 8.39 -13.39 -12.51
N LEU A 210 8.90 -12.55 -11.61
CA LEU A 210 9.55 -11.29 -11.97
C LEU A 210 10.91 -11.50 -12.65
N ALA A 211 11.67 -12.52 -12.22
CA ALA A 211 12.91 -12.92 -12.89
C ALA A 211 12.64 -13.40 -14.32
N ALA A 212 11.62 -14.24 -14.52
CA ALA A 212 11.19 -14.68 -15.85
C ALA A 212 10.71 -13.49 -16.71
N PHE A 213 9.87 -12.61 -16.16
CA PHE A 213 9.39 -11.42 -16.85
C PHE A 213 10.55 -10.50 -17.29
N LYS A 214 11.54 -10.24 -16.43
CA LYS A 214 12.70 -9.42 -16.79
C LYS A 214 13.61 -10.08 -17.84
N LYS A 215 13.71 -11.41 -17.81
CA LYS A 215 14.44 -12.18 -18.84
C LYS A 215 13.76 -12.08 -20.21
N ASP A 216 12.44 -12.19 -20.26
CA ASP A 216 11.66 -12.10 -21.50
C ASP A 216 11.56 -10.66 -22.04
N HIS A 217 11.61 -9.67 -21.13
CA HIS A 217 11.50 -8.25 -21.47
C HIS A 217 12.71 -7.46 -20.98
N PRO A 218 13.92 -7.65 -21.55
CA PRO A 218 15.15 -7.06 -21.03
C PRO A 218 15.14 -5.53 -20.99
N ASN A 219 14.34 -4.89 -21.85
CA ASN A 219 14.24 -3.42 -21.96
C ASN A 219 13.27 -2.76 -20.96
N VAL A 220 12.55 -3.54 -20.16
CA VAL A 220 11.66 -2.98 -19.14
C VAL A 220 12.49 -2.35 -18.00
N ASN A 221 12.11 -1.15 -17.55
CA ASN A 221 12.68 -0.54 -16.35
C ASN A 221 11.89 -1.08 -15.14
N LEU A 222 12.40 -2.17 -14.55
CA LEU A 222 11.77 -2.86 -13.43
C LEU A 222 12.50 -2.53 -12.12
N PHE A 223 11.81 -1.85 -11.21
CA PHE A 223 12.28 -1.53 -9.87
C PHE A 223 11.64 -2.49 -8.86
N LEU A 224 12.46 -3.28 -8.17
CA LEU A 224 11.98 -4.26 -7.20
C LEU A 224 12.14 -3.71 -5.79
N VAL A 225 11.02 -3.34 -5.17
CA VAL A 225 11.00 -2.82 -3.80
C VAL A 225 10.91 -4.01 -2.85
N LYS A 226 12.00 -4.30 -2.13
CA LYS A 226 12.07 -5.33 -1.09
C LYS A 226 11.38 -4.79 0.16
N PHE A 227 10.14 -5.19 0.39
CA PHE A 227 9.27 -4.55 1.38
C PHE A 227 9.67 -4.87 2.82
N ASP A 228 10.25 -6.04 3.07
CA ASP A 228 10.94 -6.40 4.32
C ASP A 228 12.07 -5.41 4.67
N GLU A 229 12.89 -5.00 3.71
CA GLU A 229 13.91 -3.95 3.91
C GLU A 229 13.28 -2.58 4.20
N VAL A 230 12.16 -2.26 3.54
CA VAL A 230 11.41 -1.03 3.78
C VAL A 230 10.88 -0.99 5.21
N ILE A 231 10.21 -2.06 5.64
CA ILE A 231 9.62 -2.16 6.97
C ILE A 231 10.69 -2.23 8.06
N SER A 232 11.73 -3.05 7.89
CA SER A 232 12.84 -3.12 8.87
C SER A 232 13.55 -1.78 9.07
N THR A 233 13.69 -0.98 8.01
CA THR A 233 14.23 0.39 8.11
C THR A 233 13.27 1.29 8.90
N ALA A 234 11.98 1.27 8.57
CA ALA A 234 10.97 2.12 9.20
C ALA A 234 10.70 1.74 10.66
N PHE A 235 10.85 0.46 11.01
CA PHE A 235 10.56 -0.10 12.33
C PHE A 235 11.83 -0.28 13.18
N SER A 236 12.99 0.18 12.69
CA SER A 236 14.24 0.05 13.44
C SER A 236 14.15 0.80 14.78
N PRO A 237 14.78 0.31 15.86
CA PRO A 237 14.75 0.98 17.16
C PRO A 237 15.22 2.45 17.09
N GLU A 238 16.23 2.73 16.26
CA GLU A 238 16.74 4.09 16.03
C GLU A 238 15.67 4.98 15.37
N THR A 239 15.02 4.48 14.30
CA THR A 239 13.94 5.20 13.62
C THR A 239 12.79 5.47 14.57
N LEU A 240 12.30 4.45 15.28
CA LEU A 240 11.16 4.57 16.19
C LEU A 240 11.46 5.53 17.36
N GLN A 241 12.67 5.46 17.93
CA GLN A 241 13.13 6.40 18.95
C GLN A 241 13.13 7.85 18.43
N LYS A 242 13.70 8.09 17.24
CA LYS A 242 13.73 9.41 16.60
C LYS A 242 12.34 9.97 16.34
N LEU A 243 11.38 9.11 15.98
CA LEU A 243 9.99 9.49 15.74
C LEU A 243 9.17 9.70 17.02
N GLY A 244 9.70 9.25 18.17
CA GLY A 244 9.01 9.25 19.47
C GLY A 244 7.94 8.17 19.58
N ILE A 245 8.07 7.07 18.84
CA ILE A 245 7.18 5.92 18.91
C ILE A 245 7.65 5.01 20.05
N THR A 246 6.76 4.76 21.00
CA THR A 246 7.07 3.99 22.22
C THR A 246 6.07 2.87 22.50
N VAL A 247 5.02 2.74 21.68
CA VAL A 247 3.99 1.71 21.81
C VAL A 247 3.92 0.93 20.50
N PHE A 248 4.27 -0.36 20.55
CA PHE A 248 4.45 -1.21 19.38
C PHE A 248 3.40 -2.33 19.28
N ASP A 249 3.00 -2.93 20.41
CA ASP A 249 2.24 -4.19 20.38
C ASP A 249 0.72 -4.00 20.42
N ILE A 250 0.24 -2.78 20.61
CA ILE A 250 -1.18 -2.44 20.67
C ILE A 250 -1.52 -1.31 19.72
N ALA A 251 -2.72 -1.34 19.15
CA ALA A 251 -3.21 -0.28 18.29
C ALA A 251 -3.71 0.94 19.06
N CYS A 252 -3.57 2.12 18.45
CA CYS A 252 -4.20 3.33 18.99
C CYS A 252 -5.74 3.29 18.90
N ILE A 253 -6.28 2.60 17.89
CA ILE A 253 -7.70 2.32 17.73
C ILE A 253 -7.89 0.80 17.89
N PRO A 254 -8.16 0.31 19.13
CA PRO A 254 -8.29 -1.12 19.40
C PRO A 254 -9.63 -1.68 18.89
N ASP A 255 -10.69 -0.87 18.98
CA ASP A 255 -11.95 -1.19 18.35
C ASP A 255 -11.97 -0.52 16.99
N ASN A 256 -11.83 -1.31 15.94
CA ASN A 256 -11.82 -0.83 14.56
C ASN A 256 -13.06 0.01 14.17
N GLY A 257 -14.05 0.20 15.05
CA GLY A 257 -15.19 1.11 14.84
C GLY A 257 -16.16 0.64 13.75
N PHE A 258 -15.88 -0.50 13.14
CA PHE A 258 -16.62 -1.02 12.00
C PHE A 258 -18.03 -1.52 12.37
N ALA A 259 -18.37 -1.62 13.67
CA ALA A 259 -19.70 -1.98 14.16
C ALA A 259 -20.59 -0.77 14.54
N GLY A 260 -20.33 0.43 14.00
CA GLY A 260 -21.17 1.62 14.25
C GLY A 260 -20.98 2.26 15.63
N LYS A 261 -19.94 1.86 16.37
CA LYS A 261 -19.50 2.53 17.60
C LYS A 261 -18.40 3.55 17.27
N ARG A 262 -18.41 4.70 17.95
CA ARG A 262 -17.34 5.70 17.84
C ARG A 262 -16.03 5.05 18.29
N SER A 263 -15.05 4.93 17.40
CA SER A 263 -13.72 4.42 17.74
C SER A 263 -13.15 5.23 18.90
N VAL A 264 -12.75 4.53 19.97
CA VAL A 264 -11.98 5.15 21.05
C VAL A 264 -10.56 5.30 20.52
N VAL A 265 -10.17 6.54 20.26
CA VAL A 265 -8.80 6.89 19.88
C VAL A 265 -7.97 6.99 21.15
N CYS A 266 -6.78 6.38 21.16
CA CYS A 266 -5.83 6.49 22.27
C CYS A 266 -5.46 7.96 22.59
N ASN A 267 -5.03 8.23 23.82
CA ASN A 267 -4.75 9.59 24.29
C ASN A 267 -3.60 10.29 23.54
N ASP A 268 -2.61 9.54 23.04
CA ASP A 268 -1.44 10.09 22.34
C ASP A 268 -1.11 9.26 21.09
N PRO A 269 -1.88 9.42 19.99
CA PRO A 269 -1.69 8.65 18.75
C PRO A 269 -0.29 8.76 18.15
N LYS A 270 0.46 9.80 18.51
CA LYS A 270 1.81 10.06 17.98
C LYS A 270 2.87 9.10 18.52
N LYS A 271 2.57 8.36 19.60
CA LYS A 271 3.47 7.37 20.22
C LYS A 271 3.25 5.94 19.75
N TYR A 272 2.16 5.69 19.02
CA TYR A 272 1.76 4.34 18.60
C TYR A 272 2.29 4.05 17.20
N LEU A 273 2.87 2.86 17.01
CA LEU A 273 3.28 2.32 15.73
C LEU A 273 2.06 1.97 14.87
N HIS A 274 1.13 1.20 15.44
CA HIS A 274 -0.12 0.79 14.82
C HIS A 274 -1.21 1.82 15.12
N PHE A 275 -1.81 2.36 14.07
CA PHE A 275 -2.91 3.30 14.22
C PHE A 275 -4.23 2.57 14.49
N ASP A 276 -4.48 1.44 13.84
CA ASP A 276 -5.59 0.54 14.11
C ASP A 276 -5.13 -0.91 14.33
N ASN A 277 -6.08 -1.79 14.65
CA ASN A 277 -5.82 -3.22 14.85
C ASN A 277 -5.67 -4.00 13.54
N GLU A 278 -5.77 -3.33 12.38
CA GLU A 278 -5.51 -3.93 11.07
C GLU A 278 -4.18 -3.38 10.52
N THR A 279 -4.14 -3.04 9.24
CA THR A 279 -2.91 -2.69 8.54
C THR A 279 -2.53 -1.21 8.67
N ALA A 280 -3.30 -0.36 9.34
CA ALA A 280 -3.01 1.08 9.39
C ALA A 280 -1.85 1.36 10.34
N LEU A 281 -0.78 1.94 9.80
CA LEU A 281 0.37 2.41 10.57
C LEU A 281 0.30 3.91 10.82
N ASN A 282 1.09 4.37 11.77
CA ASN A 282 1.31 5.79 12.01
C ASN A 282 1.97 6.46 10.81
N THR A 283 1.44 7.60 10.38
CA THR A 283 1.92 8.36 9.23
C THR A 283 3.42 8.70 9.31
N LYS A 284 3.97 8.93 10.51
CA LYS A 284 5.42 9.19 10.69
C LYS A 284 6.29 8.00 10.29
N VAL A 285 5.83 6.78 10.60
CA VAL A 285 6.53 5.55 10.25
C VAL A 285 6.37 5.28 8.75
N ILE A 286 5.19 5.56 8.21
CA ILE A 286 4.92 5.48 6.77
C ILE A 286 5.79 6.47 5.97
N GLU A 287 6.07 7.66 6.50
CA GLU A 287 6.97 8.62 5.88
C GLU A 287 8.39 8.06 5.74
N GLU A 288 8.93 7.40 6.77
CA GLU A 288 10.25 6.77 6.72
C GLU A 288 10.26 5.58 5.74
N ALA A 289 9.18 4.79 5.69
CA ALA A 289 9.01 3.77 4.67
C ALA A 289 9.03 4.38 3.25
N ALA A 290 8.33 5.49 3.03
CA ALA A 290 8.33 6.19 1.74
C ALA A 290 9.73 6.70 1.34
N LYS A 291 10.50 7.24 2.29
CA LYS A 291 11.89 7.67 2.04
C LYS A 291 12.77 6.50 1.61
N LYS A 292 12.61 5.32 2.23
CA LYS A 292 13.32 4.09 1.81
C LYS A 292 12.83 3.59 0.45
N ILE A 293 11.54 3.65 0.13
CA ILE A 293 11.01 3.29 -1.19
C ILE A 293 11.64 4.15 -2.31
N VAL A 294 11.84 5.45 -2.07
CA VAL A 294 12.48 6.36 -3.05
C VAL A 294 13.90 5.90 -3.43
N THR A 295 14.64 5.22 -2.54
CA THR A 295 16.01 4.78 -2.86
C THR A 295 16.04 3.66 -3.91
N TYR A 296 14.92 2.99 -4.19
CA TYR A 296 14.85 1.98 -5.25
C TYR A 296 14.74 2.59 -6.65
N LEU A 297 14.53 3.90 -6.78
CA LEU A 297 14.54 4.58 -8.09
C LEU A 297 15.93 4.96 -8.60
N THR A 298 16.96 4.82 -7.76
CA THR A 298 18.32 5.33 -8.03
C THR A 298 19.32 4.23 -8.39
N VAL A 299 18.84 3.10 -8.91
CA VAL A 299 19.67 1.92 -9.28
C VAL A 299 19.77 1.79 -10.79
#